data_AF-A0A9D9DCP4-F1
#
_entry.id   AF-A0A9D9DCP4-F1
#
_cell.length_a   1.000
_cell.length_b   1.000
_cell.length_c   1.000
_cell.angle_alpha   90.00
_cell.angle_beta   90.00
_cell.angle_gamma   90.00
#
_symmetry.space_group_name_H-M   'P 1'
#
loop_
_entity.id
_entity.type
_entity.pdbx_description
1 polymer ?
#
loop_
_entity_poly.entity_id
_entity_poly.type
_entity_poly.pdbx_seq_one_letter_code
_entity_poly.pdbx_strand_id
1 'polypeptide(L)'
;MKFSLRDFLLKTIPYILSIAGGLTLFIITKDDVHDPNVTDLINNIAASLLSIPLVFLLYDYTNYRVSKQLKKTLTDSVGDKINVILLRVVIVIRGIIGMRKKLTFMTLNNMSDISISRISSRLKITPLALSELHGLHDQLYDFIYHGANTNVLSVDQIQSLSGLLHEISQLINEHEFRRNRRIAAKYIKNIMGHIADWMDSDAFASLHFDELLGTAQLNGTVNSRH
;
A
#
# COMPACT_ATOMS: atom_id res chain seq x y z
N MET A 1 -5.43 -18.89 1.33
CA MET A 1 -6.86 -19.10 1.01
C MET A 1 -6.96 -20.41 0.24
N LYS A 2 -7.37 -21.52 0.89
CA LYS A 2 -7.50 -22.83 0.23
C LYS A 2 -8.79 -22.83 -0.58
N PHE A 3 -8.71 -22.58 -1.89
CA PHE A 3 -9.82 -22.88 -2.80
C PHE A 3 -10.05 -24.39 -2.80
N SER A 4 -11.14 -24.84 -2.17
CA SER A 4 -11.54 -26.24 -2.25
C SER A 4 -12.12 -26.49 -3.64
N LEU A 5 -11.71 -27.59 -4.27
CA LEU A 5 -12.25 -28.04 -5.58
C LEU A 5 -13.78 -28.16 -5.54
N ARG A 6 -14.33 -28.46 -4.35
CA ARG A 6 -15.76 -28.49 -4.05
C ARG A 6 -16.43 -27.12 -4.21
N ASP A 7 -15.80 -26.05 -3.74
CA ASP A 7 -16.36 -24.69 -3.84
C ASP A 7 -16.32 -24.18 -5.27
N PHE A 8 -15.30 -24.58 -6.04
CA PHE A 8 -15.25 -24.31 -7.47
C PHE A 8 -16.36 -25.06 -8.22
N LEU A 9 -16.50 -26.38 -7.98
CA LEU A 9 -17.52 -27.22 -8.62
C LEU A 9 -18.95 -26.80 -8.27
N LEU A 10 -19.25 -26.52 -7.00
CA LEU A 10 -20.58 -26.07 -6.58
C LEU A 10 -20.96 -24.73 -7.21
N LYS A 11 -19.99 -23.87 -7.52
CA LYS A 11 -20.21 -22.64 -8.28
C LYS A 11 -20.36 -22.89 -9.77
N THR A 12 -19.63 -23.83 -10.37
CA THR A 12 -19.64 -24.06 -11.84
C THR A 12 -20.79 -24.94 -12.33
N ILE A 13 -21.24 -25.91 -11.53
CA ILE A 13 -22.29 -26.86 -11.90
C ILE A 13 -23.60 -26.17 -12.36
N PRO A 14 -24.14 -25.17 -11.65
CA PRO A 14 -25.36 -24.47 -12.09
C PRO A 14 -25.19 -23.76 -13.44
N TYR A 15 -24.01 -23.18 -13.70
CA TYR A 15 -23.73 -22.49 -14.97
C TYR A 15 -23.64 -23.48 -16.13
N ILE A 16 -22.96 -24.61 -15.93
CA ILE A 16 -22.86 -25.67 -16.95
C ILE A 16 -24.24 -26.27 -17.25
N LEU A 17 -25.06 -26.51 -16.23
CA LEU A 17 -26.43 -26.99 -16.38
C LEU A 17 -27.32 -25.99 -17.14
N SER A 18 -27.21 -24.70 -16.83
CA SER A 18 -28.00 -23.64 -17.50
C SER A 18 -27.59 -23.49 -18.97
N ILE A 19 -26.29 -23.54 -19.28
CA ILE A 19 -25.77 -23.49 -20.65
C ILE A 19 -26.18 -24.73 -21.45
N ALA A 20 -26.02 -25.93 -20.86
CA ALA A 20 -26.40 -27.18 -21.50
C ALA A 20 -27.92 -27.26 -21.73
N GLY A 21 -28.73 -26.83 -20.76
CA GLY A 21 -30.19 -26.77 -20.89
C GLY A 21 -30.64 -25.79 -21.97
N GLY A 22 -30.05 -24.59 -22.02
CA GLY A 22 -30.35 -23.60 -23.06
C GLY A 22 -29.97 -24.06 -24.47
N LEU A 23 -28.78 -24.65 -24.64
CA LEU A 23 -28.34 -25.21 -25.93
C LEU A 23 -29.22 -26.39 -26.38
N THR A 24 -29.58 -27.29 -25.47
CA THR A 24 -30.40 -28.47 -25.78
C THR A 24 -31.80 -28.04 -26.21
N LEU A 25 -32.41 -27.09 -25.49
CA LEU A 25 -33.71 -26.53 -25.86
C LEU A 25 -33.66 -25.82 -27.22
N PHE A 26 -32.61 -25.04 -27.49
CA PHE A 26 -32.45 -24.34 -28.77
C PHE A 26 -32.33 -25.31 -29.96
N ILE A 27 -31.57 -26.41 -29.81
CA ILE A 27 -31.42 -27.43 -30.85
C ILE A 27 -32.73 -28.18 -31.08
N ILE A 28 -33.40 -28.64 -30.02
CA ILE A 28 -34.68 -29.37 -30.13
C ILE A 28 -35.76 -28.51 -30.78
N THR A 29 -35.82 -27.22 -30.44
CA THR A 29 -36.82 -26.30 -31.01
C THR A 29 -36.61 -26.09 -32.51
N LYS A 30 -35.35 -26.07 -32.96
CA LYS A 30 -35.00 -25.88 -34.36
C LYS A 30 -35.38 -27.08 -35.24
N ASP A 31 -35.29 -28.29 -34.69
CA ASP A 31 -35.44 -29.52 -35.47
C ASP A 31 -36.84 -30.17 -35.34
N ASP A 32 -37.56 -30.01 -34.21
CA ASP A 32 -38.79 -30.80 -33.92
C ASP A 32 -40.09 -29.98 -33.72
N VAL A 33 -40.05 -28.64 -33.57
CA VAL A 33 -41.24 -27.83 -33.22
C VAL A 33 -41.68 -26.93 -34.39
N HIS A 34 -42.82 -27.25 -35.00
CA HIS A 34 -43.37 -26.49 -36.15
C HIS A 34 -44.37 -25.39 -35.76
N ASP A 35 -44.82 -25.31 -34.50
CA ASP A 35 -45.74 -24.27 -34.04
C ASP A 35 -44.96 -22.99 -33.66
N PRO A 36 -45.18 -21.85 -34.36
CA PRO A 36 -44.43 -20.63 -34.15
C PRO A 36 -44.56 -20.06 -32.72
N ASN A 37 -45.71 -20.22 -32.06
CA ASN A 37 -45.91 -19.69 -30.70
C ASN A 37 -45.13 -20.50 -29.65
N VAL A 38 -45.00 -21.81 -29.87
CA VAL A 38 -44.23 -22.71 -28.99
C VAL A 38 -42.73 -22.50 -29.21
N THR A 39 -42.32 -22.31 -30.47
CA THR A 39 -40.94 -22.00 -30.84
C THR A 39 -40.44 -20.68 -30.24
N ASP A 40 -41.27 -19.62 -30.25
CA ASP A 40 -40.91 -18.34 -29.61
C ASP A 40 -40.80 -18.46 -28.09
N LEU A 41 -41.66 -19.24 -27.45
CA LEU A 41 -41.59 -19.49 -26.01
C LEU A 41 -40.28 -20.23 -25.64
N ILE A 42 -39.94 -21.30 -26.36
CA ILE A 42 -38.73 -22.09 -26.05
C ILE A 42 -37.46 -21.28 -26.37
N ASN A 43 -37.44 -20.50 -27.45
CA ASN A 43 -36.33 -19.61 -27.76
C ASN A 43 -36.12 -18.55 -26.66
N ASN A 44 -37.19 -17.97 -26.11
CA ASN A 44 -37.09 -17.03 -25.00
C ASN A 44 -36.61 -17.68 -23.69
N ILE A 45 -37.02 -18.92 -23.41
CA ILE A 45 -36.53 -19.70 -22.27
C ILE A 45 -35.05 -20.06 -22.46
N ALA A 46 -34.66 -20.51 -23.65
CA ALA A 46 -33.27 -20.82 -23.99
C ALA A 46 -32.36 -19.58 -23.90
N ALA A 47 -32.82 -18.43 -24.41
CA ALA A 47 -32.12 -17.16 -24.31
C ALA A 47 -31.98 -16.70 -22.84
N SER A 48 -33.01 -16.92 -22.02
CA SER A 48 -32.98 -16.63 -20.58
C SER A 48 -32.00 -17.55 -19.84
N LEU A 49 -31.98 -18.84 -20.15
CA LEU A 49 -31.05 -19.82 -19.58
C LEU A 49 -29.59 -19.58 -19.99
N LEU A 50 -29.34 -19.02 -21.18
CA LEU A 50 -28.00 -18.66 -21.65
C LEU A 50 -27.54 -17.29 -21.14
N SER A 51 -28.46 -16.32 -21.01
CA SER A 51 -28.13 -14.96 -20.58
C SER A 51 -27.78 -14.86 -19.10
N ILE A 52 -28.44 -15.64 -18.23
CA ILE A 52 -28.18 -15.62 -16.78
C ILE A 52 -26.69 -15.95 -16.47
N PRO A 53 -26.12 -17.09 -16.92
CA PRO A 53 -24.69 -17.38 -16.74
C PRO A 53 -23.76 -16.32 -17.33
N LEU A 54 -24.11 -15.77 -18.50
CA LEU A 54 -23.27 -14.79 -19.19
C LEU A 54 -23.19 -13.47 -18.41
N VAL A 55 -24.32 -12.99 -17.87
CA VAL A 55 -24.38 -11.79 -17.03
C VAL A 55 -23.58 -12.01 -15.74
N PHE A 56 -23.69 -13.18 -15.10
CA PHE A 56 -22.90 -13.51 -13.91
C PHE A 56 -21.39 -13.57 -14.21
N LEU A 57 -20.97 -14.20 -15.31
CA LEU A 57 -19.56 -14.23 -15.70
C LEU A 57 -19.00 -12.84 -16.00
N LEU A 58 -19.77 -12.00 -16.69
CA LEU A 58 -19.40 -10.61 -16.96
C LEU A 58 -19.31 -9.80 -15.67
N TYR A 59 -20.24 -10.00 -14.74
CA TYR A 59 -20.23 -9.37 -13.42
C TYR A 59 -18.99 -9.78 -12.61
N ASP A 60 -18.71 -11.07 -12.51
CA ASP A 60 -17.54 -11.59 -11.79
C ASP A 60 -16.23 -11.12 -12.42
N TYR A 61 -16.12 -11.12 -13.75
CA TYR A 61 -14.95 -10.62 -14.46
C TYR A 61 -14.76 -9.12 -14.26
N THR A 62 -15.84 -8.34 -14.37
CA THR A 62 -15.80 -6.88 -14.17
C THR A 62 -15.42 -6.55 -12.75
N ASN A 63 -16.04 -7.20 -11.76
CA ASN A 63 -15.69 -7.04 -10.36
C ASN A 63 -14.24 -7.42 -10.11
N TYR A 64 -13.75 -8.55 -10.62
CA TYR A 64 -12.36 -8.95 -10.45
C TYR A 64 -11.40 -7.89 -11.02
N ARG A 65 -11.66 -7.36 -12.23
CA ARG A 65 -10.82 -6.35 -12.87
C ARG A 65 -10.87 -5.02 -12.13
N VAL A 66 -12.07 -4.56 -11.78
CA VAL A 66 -12.29 -3.31 -11.05
C VAL A 66 -11.66 -3.41 -9.66
N SER A 67 -11.92 -4.47 -8.90
CA SER A 67 -11.31 -4.68 -7.58
C SER A 67 -9.78 -4.76 -7.64
N LYS A 68 -9.21 -5.41 -8.66
CA LYS A 68 -7.75 -5.46 -8.85
C LYS A 68 -7.18 -4.07 -9.14
N GLN A 69 -7.83 -3.29 -9.99
CA GLN A 69 -7.41 -1.93 -10.33
C GLN A 69 -7.56 -0.99 -9.12
N LEU A 70 -8.67 -1.06 -8.40
CA LEU A 70 -8.92 -0.31 -7.17
C LEU A 70 -7.87 -0.64 -6.10
N LYS A 71 -7.59 -1.92 -5.88
CA LYS A 71 -6.56 -2.35 -4.93
C LYS A 71 -5.20 -1.79 -5.33
N LYS A 72 -4.85 -1.82 -6.61
CA LYS A 72 -3.60 -1.24 -7.11
C LYS A 72 -3.55 0.26 -6.84
N THR A 73 -4.55 1.03 -7.26
CA THR A 73 -4.60 2.49 -7.05
C THR A 73 -4.56 2.87 -5.57
N LEU A 74 -5.25 2.11 -4.70
CA LEU A 74 -5.18 2.31 -3.25
C LEU A 74 -3.79 2.03 -2.70
N THR A 75 -3.14 0.95 -3.16
CA THR A 75 -1.78 0.59 -2.74
C THR A 75 -0.78 1.65 -3.16
N ASP A 76 -0.84 2.10 -4.41
CA ASP A 76 0.03 3.15 -4.96
C ASP A 76 -0.15 4.45 -4.16
N SER A 77 -1.39 4.89 -3.95
CA SER A 77 -1.68 6.12 -3.19
C SER A 77 -1.25 6.05 -1.72
N VAL A 78 -1.38 4.89 -1.08
CA VAL A 78 -0.91 4.69 0.29
C VAL A 78 0.62 4.66 0.34
N GLY A 79 1.27 4.00 -0.62
CA GLY A 79 2.73 3.98 -0.77
C GLY A 79 3.31 5.39 -0.87
N ASP A 80 2.73 6.24 -1.73
CA ASP A 80 3.16 7.64 -1.90
C ASP A 80 3.09 8.43 -0.59
N LYS A 81 2.00 8.27 0.17
CA LYS A 81 1.83 8.95 1.46
C LYS A 81 2.86 8.49 2.48
N ILE A 82 3.15 7.19 2.52
CA ILE A 82 4.21 6.64 3.37
C ILE A 82 5.55 7.25 2.95
N ASN A 83 5.90 7.21 1.67
CA ASN A 83 7.14 7.77 1.15
C ASN A 83 7.30 9.25 1.52
N VAL A 84 6.24 10.05 1.42
CA VAL A 84 6.26 11.46 1.87
C VAL A 84 6.54 11.58 3.37
N ILE A 85 5.92 10.76 4.22
CA ILE A 85 6.18 10.75 5.67
C ILE A 85 7.63 10.37 5.96
N LEU A 86 8.15 9.32 5.30
CA LEU A 86 9.54 8.89 5.47
C LEU A 86 10.53 9.98 5.07
N LEU A 87 10.29 10.67 3.95
CA LEU A 87 11.11 11.80 3.53
C LEU A 87 11.05 12.97 4.52
N ARG A 88 9.90 13.20 5.17
CA ARG A 88 9.81 14.19 6.26
C ARG A 88 10.67 13.77 7.45
N VAL A 89 10.64 12.49 7.86
CA VAL A 89 11.53 11.98 8.91
C VAL A 89 13.00 12.22 8.56
N VAL A 90 13.39 11.97 7.30
CA VAL A 90 14.74 12.27 6.80
C VAL A 90 15.07 13.76 6.92
N ILE A 91 14.17 14.65 6.53
CA ILE A 91 14.38 16.11 6.63
C ILE A 91 14.64 16.52 8.09
N VAL A 92 13.83 16.02 9.03
CA VAL A 92 13.99 16.33 10.46
C VAL A 92 15.33 15.79 10.99
N ILE A 93 15.66 14.53 10.68
CA ILE A 93 16.93 13.92 11.07
C ILE A 93 18.12 14.69 10.51
N ARG A 94 18.07 15.12 9.24
CA ARG A 94 19.11 15.96 8.62
C ARG A 94 19.31 17.26 9.39
N GLY A 95 18.22 17.89 9.83
CA GLY A 95 18.25 19.05 10.72
C GLY A 95 18.97 18.75 12.03
N ILE A 96 18.61 17.64 12.68
CA ILE A 96 19.19 17.18 13.95
C ILE A 96 20.70 16.94 13.85
N ILE A 97 21.19 16.36 12.75
CA ILE A 97 22.62 16.04 12.54
C ILE A 97 23.40 17.15 11.82
N GLY A 98 22.74 18.27 11.50
CA GLY A 98 23.35 19.43 10.86
C GLY A 98 23.75 19.24 9.39
N MET A 99 23.05 18.38 8.64
CA MET A 99 23.31 18.14 7.22
C MET A 99 22.50 19.10 6.34
N ARG A 100 23.20 20.06 5.69
CA ARG A 100 22.58 21.11 4.86
C ARG A 100 22.71 20.91 3.35
N LYS A 101 23.34 19.83 2.88
CA LYS A 101 23.47 19.57 1.43
C LYS A 101 22.07 19.40 0.81
N LYS A 102 21.95 19.43 -0.52
CA LYS A 102 20.70 19.04 -1.20
C LYS A 102 20.34 17.59 -0.81
N LEU A 103 19.07 17.31 -0.58
CA LEU A 103 18.58 15.94 -0.40
C LEU A 103 18.29 15.37 -1.79
N THR A 104 19.03 14.34 -2.16
CA THR A 104 18.83 13.48 -3.34
C THR A 104 18.80 12.02 -2.88
N PHE A 105 18.27 11.12 -3.71
CA PHE A 105 18.25 9.68 -3.44
C PHE A 105 19.64 9.15 -3.06
N MET A 106 20.67 9.50 -3.84
CA MET A 106 22.06 9.14 -3.52
C MET A 106 22.52 9.68 -2.15
N THR A 107 22.15 10.92 -1.78
CA THR A 107 22.51 11.42 -0.44
C THR A 107 21.73 10.73 0.68
N LEU A 108 20.52 10.22 0.42
CA LEU A 108 19.75 9.43 1.36
C LEU A 108 20.45 8.09 1.62
N ASN A 109 20.84 7.37 0.57
CA ASN A 109 21.54 6.09 0.72
C ASN A 109 22.87 6.28 1.44
N ASN A 110 23.64 7.30 1.09
CA ASN A 110 24.88 7.65 1.78
C ASN A 110 24.69 8.07 3.25
N MET A 111 23.47 8.44 3.67
CA MET A 111 23.21 8.76 5.08
C MET A 111 23.12 7.52 5.97
N SER A 112 22.72 6.37 5.42
CA SER A 112 22.73 5.10 6.14
C SER A 112 24.15 4.66 6.56
N ASP A 113 25.16 5.08 5.79
CA ASP A 113 26.58 4.79 6.02
C ASP A 113 27.27 5.70 7.04
N ILE A 114 26.58 6.75 7.53
CA ILE A 114 27.20 7.68 8.47
C ILE A 114 27.49 6.96 9.80
N SER A 115 28.71 7.09 10.28
CA SER A 115 29.13 6.47 11.55
C SER A 115 28.42 7.08 12.76
N ILE A 116 28.14 6.25 13.76
CA ILE A 116 27.52 6.67 15.03
C ILE A 116 28.34 7.79 15.71
N SER A 117 29.67 7.74 15.64
CA SER A 117 30.54 8.78 16.20
C SER A 117 30.35 10.14 15.50
N ARG A 118 30.17 10.14 14.18
CA ARG A 118 29.92 11.35 13.39
C ARG A 118 28.52 11.92 13.63
N ILE A 119 27.52 11.06 13.80
CA ILE A 119 26.16 11.48 14.18
C ILE A 119 26.18 12.07 15.59
N SER A 120 26.74 11.35 16.56
CA SER A 120 26.79 11.74 17.98
C SER A 120 27.51 13.06 18.21
N SER A 121 28.55 13.37 17.44
CA SER A 121 29.30 14.63 17.58
C SER A 121 28.53 15.85 17.04
N ARG A 122 27.57 15.65 16.14
CA ARG A 122 26.78 16.71 15.52
C ARG A 122 25.34 16.79 16.02
N LEU A 123 24.94 15.84 16.84
CA LEU A 123 23.59 15.66 17.35
C LEU A 123 23.08 16.91 18.09
N LYS A 124 22.06 17.55 17.54
CA LYS A 124 21.33 18.67 18.14
C LYS A 124 19.83 18.45 17.94
N ILE A 125 19.21 17.77 18.90
CA ILE A 125 17.75 17.61 18.95
C ILE A 125 17.18 18.86 19.64
N THR A 126 16.37 19.63 18.91
CA THR A 126 15.63 20.79 19.44
C THR A 126 14.22 20.35 19.85
N PRO A 127 13.53 21.10 20.73
CA PRO A 127 12.13 20.80 21.07
C PRO A 127 11.21 20.78 19.85
N LEU A 128 11.46 21.66 18.88
CA LEU A 128 10.73 21.68 17.60
C LEU A 128 10.94 20.37 16.82
N ALA A 129 12.20 19.94 16.65
CA ALA A 129 12.51 18.70 15.95
C ALA A 129 11.91 17.47 16.67
N LEU A 130 11.88 17.48 18.00
CA LEU A 130 11.27 16.42 18.79
C LEU A 130 9.74 16.38 18.58
N SER A 131 9.07 17.54 18.63
CA SER A 131 7.64 17.66 18.36
C SER A 131 7.27 17.19 16.95
N GLU A 132 8.08 17.56 15.95
CA GLU A 132 7.89 17.07 14.58
C GLU A 132 8.07 15.54 14.48
N LEU A 133 9.06 14.96 15.18
CA LEU A 133 9.23 13.51 15.23
C LEU A 133 8.04 12.80 15.89
N HIS A 134 7.47 13.36 16.96
CA HIS A 134 6.23 12.85 17.56
C HIS A 134 5.07 12.86 16.56
N GLY A 135 4.83 14.01 15.90
CA GLY A 135 3.75 14.11 14.93
C GLY A 135 3.92 13.16 13.73
N LEU A 136 5.16 12.91 13.31
CA LEU A 136 5.48 11.94 12.25
C LEU A 136 5.35 10.48 12.73
N HIS A 137 5.71 10.20 13.97
CA HIS A 137 5.49 8.89 14.60
C HIS A 137 4.00 8.56 14.63
N ASP A 138 3.16 9.48 15.09
CA ASP A 138 1.72 9.24 15.22
C ASP A 138 1.06 9.06 13.85
N GLN A 139 1.44 9.90 12.87
CA GLN A 139 1.01 9.70 11.47
C GLN A 139 1.40 8.31 10.96
N LEU A 140 2.65 7.89 11.16
CA LEU A 140 3.10 6.58 10.71
C LEU A 140 2.35 5.43 11.41
N TYR A 141 2.10 5.55 12.71
CA TYR A 141 1.30 4.58 13.47
C TYR A 141 -0.12 4.45 12.91
N ASP A 142 -0.80 5.57 12.66
CA ASP A 142 -2.14 5.57 12.08
C ASP A 142 -2.15 4.91 10.70
N PHE A 143 -1.13 5.17 9.86
CA PHE A 143 -0.98 4.51 8.58
C PHE A 143 -0.78 3.00 8.70
N ILE A 144 0.05 2.55 9.63
CA ILE A 144 0.26 1.11 9.87
C ILE A 144 -1.04 0.45 10.34
N TYR A 145 -1.73 1.08 11.31
CA TYR A 145 -2.98 0.56 11.86
C TYR A 145 -4.07 0.42 10.80
N HIS A 146 -4.29 1.46 9.99
CA HIS A 146 -5.29 1.43 8.92
C HIS A 146 -4.84 0.55 7.73
N GLY A 147 -3.56 0.53 7.40
CA GLY A 147 -2.99 -0.30 6.34
C GLY A 147 -3.10 -1.80 6.64
N ALA A 148 -2.91 -2.19 7.90
CA ALA A 148 -3.10 -3.56 8.37
C ALA A 148 -4.58 -3.99 8.28
N ASN A 149 -5.50 -3.13 8.71
CA ASN A 149 -6.93 -3.44 8.68
C ASN A 149 -7.51 -3.55 7.27
N THR A 150 -6.92 -2.87 6.29
CA THR A 150 -7.41 -2.82 4.91
C THR A 150 -6.73 -3.80 3.96
N ASN A 151 -5.73 -4.58 4.42
CA ASN A 151 -4.90 -5.48 3.59
C ASN A 151 -4.27 -4.77 2.36
N VAL A 152 -4.02 -3.47 2.49
CA VAL A 152 -3.37 -2.66 1.44
C VAL A 152 -1.86 -2.85 1.50
N LEU A 153 -1.29 -2.95 2.70
CA LEU A 153 0.14 -3.23 2.91
C LEU A 153 0.39 -4.72 3.10
N SER A 154 1.54 -5.21 2.61
CA SER A 154 1.99 -6.57 2.91
C SER A 154 2.45 -6.70 4.36
N VAL A 155 2.51 -7.94 4.87
CA VAL A 155 3.03 -8.21 6.22
C VAL A 155 4.47 -7.72 6.36
N ASP A 156 5.30 -7.91 5.35
CA ASP A 156 6.70 -7.46 5.35
C ASP A 156 6.80 -5.93 5.39
N GLN A 157 5.93 -5.23 4.65
CA GLN A 157 5.86 -3.77 4.70
C GLN A 157 5.43 -3.28 6.08
N ILE A 158 4.41 -3.90 6.68
CA ILE A 158 3.96 -3.58 8.04
C ILE A 158 5.10 -3.80 9.05
N GLN A 159 5.83 -4.90 8.94
CA GLN A 159 6.95 -5.21 9.82
C GLN A 159 8.09 -4.21 9.67
N SER A 160 8.44 -3.81 8.44
CA SER A 160 9.46 -2.80 8.16
C SER A 160 9.09 -1.45 8.77
N LEU A 161 7.86 -0.98 8.53
CA LEU A 161 7.37 0.30 9.07
C LEU A 161 7.23 0.26 10.60
N SER A 162 6.86 -0.89 11.17
CA SER A 162 6.80 -1.06 12.63
C SER A 162 8.19 -1.02 13.27
N GLY A 163 9.21 -1.58 12.59
CA GLY A 163 10.61 -1.46 13.01
C GLY A 163 11.06 0.00 13.03
N LEU A 164 10.77 0.75 11.97
CA LEU A 164 11.02 2.19 11.92
C LEU A 164 10.30 2.95 13.04
N LEU A 165 9.01 2.68 13.25
CA LEU A 165 8.21 3.32 14.30
C LEU A 165 8.83 3.10 15.68
N HIS A 166 9.28 1.86 15.95
CA HIS A 166 9.99 1.52 17.18
C HIS A 166 11.26 2.35 17.36
N GLU A 167 12.09 2.46 16.32
CA GLU A 167 13.34 3.22 16.36
C GLU A 167 13.09 4.73 16.59
N ILE A 168 12.04 5.31 16.00
CA ILE A 168 11.62 6.70 16.26
C ILE A 168 11.20 6.88 17.72
N SER A 169 10.37 5.97 18.25
CA SER A 169 9.95 6.00 19.65
C SER A 169 11.14 5.90 20.61
N GLN A 170 12.11 5.02 20.31
CA GLN A 170 13.33 4.88 21.10
C GLN A 170 14.21 6.14 21.05
N LEU A 171 14.32 6.80 19.89
CA LEU A 171 15.04 8.07 19.76
C LEU A 171 14.43 9.17 20.63
N ILE A 172 13.11 9.30 20.58
CA ILE A 172 12.33 10.25 21.39
C ILE A 172 12.58 9.99 22.88
N ASN A 173 12.33 8.76 23.33
CA ASN A 173 12.48 8.37 24.74
C ASN A 173 13.92 8.57 25.24
N GLU A 174 14.92 8.22 24.43
CA GLU A 174 16.32 8.39 24.80
C GLU A 174 16.67 9.86 24.96
N HIS A 175 16.11 10.75 24.14
CA HIS A 175 16.32 12.18 24.28
C HIS A 175 15.65 12.76 25.53
N GLU A 176 14.41 12.37 25.82
CA GLU A 176 13.64 12.90 26.95
C GLU A 176 14.19 12.46 28.31
N PHE A 177 14.52 11.17 28.46
CA PHE A 177 14.79 10.59 29.78
C PHE A 177 16.27 10.37 30.09
N ARG A 178 17.10 10.06 29.09
CA ARG A 178 18.47 9.56 29.31
C ARG A 178 19.56 10.47 28.74
N ARG A 179 19.23 11.24 27.71
CA ARG A 179 20.11 12.20 27.01
C ARG A 179 21.44 11.60 26.53
N ASN A 180 21.50 10.29 26.29
CA ASN A 180 22.73 9.65 25.81
C ASN A 180 22.88 9.85 24.30
N ARG A 181 23.80 10.75 23.92
CA ARG A 181 24.04 11.09 22.51
C ARG A 181 24.49 9.91 21.65
N ARG A 182 25.22 8.94 22.23
CA ARG A 182 25.71 7.78 21.48
C ARG A 182 24.59 6.79 21.17
N ILE A 183 23.65 6.62 22.10
CA ILE A 183 22.46 5.77 21.91
C ILE A 183 21.48 6.45 20.94
N ALA A 184 21.21 7.75 21.12
CA ALA A 184 20.39 8.50 20.17
C ALA A 184 20.98 8.47 18.74
N ALA A 185 22.31 8.54 18.61
CA ALA A 185 22.98 8.39 17.32
C ALA A 185 22.83 6.98 16.71
N LYS A 186 22.73 5.93 17.53
CA LYS A 186 22.43 4.57 17.07
C LYS A 186 21.01 4.50 16.49
N TYR A 187 20.03 5.03 17.20
CA TYR A 187 18.63 5.05 16.73
C TYR A 187 18.47 5.89 15.45
N ILE A 188 19.13 7.04 15.35
CA ILE A 188 19.17 7.81 14.10
C ILE A 188 19.74 6.98 12.95
N LYS A 189 20.85 6.28 13.18
CA LYS A 189 21.45 5.43 12.13
C LYS A 189 20.47 4.33 11.70
N ASN A 190 19.82 3.66 12.64
CA ASN A 190 18.85 2.61 12.36
C ASN A 190 17.65 3.16 11.56
N ILE A 191 17.09 4.31 11.96
CA ILE A 191 16.03 4.99 11.23
C ILE A 191 16.44 5.25 9.77
N MET A 192 17.64 5.80 9.56
CA MET A 192 18.12 6.05 8.21
C MET A 192 18.32 4.77 7.40
N GLY A 193 18.74 3.68 8.03
CA GLY A 193 18.81 2.35 7.41
C GLY A 193 17.45 1.85 6.97
N HIS A 194 16.45 1.85 7.86
CA HIS A 194 15.08 1.45 7.54
C HIS A 194 14.48 2.26 6.39
N ILE A 195 14.72 3.57 6.35
CA ILE A 195 14.20 4.43 5.29
C ILE A 195 14.93 4.17 3.96
N ALA A 196 16.25 3.97 3.99
CA ALA A 196 17.01 3.62 2.78
C ALA A 196 16.54 2.28 2.21
N ASP A 197 16.42 1.24 3.05
CA ASP A 197 15.95 -0.08 2.65
C ASP A 197 14.52 -0.02 2.07
N TRP A 198 13.63 0.78 2.69
CA TRP A 198 12.28 1.00 2.17
C TRP A 198 12.32 1.63 0.77
N MET A 199 13.06 2.72 0.61
CA MET A 199 13.12 3.50 -0.63
C MET A 199 13.82 2.73 -1.76
N ASP A 200 14.78 1.87 -1.44
CA ASP A 200 15.43 0.97 -2.42
C ASP A 200 14.48 -0.17 -2.84
N SER A 201 13.60 -0.63 -1.94
CA SER A 201 12.59 -1.66 -2.26
C SER A 201 11.42 -1.15 -3.10
N ASP A 202 11.17 0.16 -3.07
CA ASP A 202 10.09 0.81 -3.81
C ASP A 202 10.63 1.48 -5.09
N ALA A 203 10.50 0.76 -6.23
CA ALA A 203 10.92 1.25 -7.54
C ALA A 203 10.25 2.59 -7.93
N PHE A 204 9.03 2.85 -7.47
CA PHE A 204 8.35 4.13 -7.74
C PHE A 204 9.02 5.26 -6.97
N ALA A 205 9.29 5.04 -5.68
CA ALA A 205 9.94 6.03 -4.82
C ALA A 205 11.34 6.42 -5.32
N SER A 206 12.07 5.45 -5.89
CA SER A 206 13.38 5.69 -6.52
C SER A 206 13.26 6.58 -7.78
N LEU A 207 12.28 6.32 -8.64
CA LEU A 207 12.07 7.05 -9.90
C LEU A 207 11.47 8.45 -9.70
N HIS A 208 10.58 8.61 -8.71
CA HIS A 208 9.83 9.84 -8.45
C HIS A 208 10.32 10.60 -7.20
N PHE A 209 11.58 10.37 -6.79
CA PHE A 209 12.14 10.91 -5.55
C PHE A 209 12.01 12.45 -5.44
N ASP A 210 12.35 13.18 -6.51
CA ASP A 210 12.34 14.65 -6.49
C ASP A 210 10.91 15.23 -6.34
N GLU A 211 9.91 14.56 -6.91
CA GLU A 211 8.50 14.92 -6.79
C GLU A 211 7.99 14.69 -5.36
N LEU A 212 8.27 13.49 -4.81
CA LEU A 212 7.91 13.13 -3.44
C LEU A 212 8.60 14.04 -2.42
N LEU A 213 9.86 14.41 -2.67
CA LEU A 213 10.60 15.35 -1.84
C LEU A 213 9.99 16.75 -1.87
N GLY A 214 9.56 17.22 -3.05
CA GLY A 214 8.85 18.50 -3.18
C GLY A 214 7.59 18.54 -2.33
N THR A 215 6.76 17.48 -2.40
CA THR A 215 5.55 17.36 -1.58
C THR A 215 5.86 17.31 -0.08
N ALA A 216 6.89 16.56 0.32
CA ALA A 216 7.33 16.48 1.71
C ALA A 216 7.75 17.84 2.28
N GLN A 217 8.45 18.65 1.48
CA GLN A 217 8.88 19.99 1.88
C GLN A 217 7.70 20.97 2.02
N LEU A 218 6.76 20.96 1.06
CA LEU A 218 5.57 21.81 1.10
C LEU A 218 4.70 21.51 2.34
N ASN A 219 4.46 20.23 2.62
CA ASN A 219 3.67 19.82 3.78
C ASN A 219 4.36 20.14 5.12
N GLY A 220 5.69 20.17 5.15
CA GLY A 220 6.46 20.64 6.31
C GLY A 220 6.26 22.12 6.62
N THR A 221 6.18 22.98 5.59
CA THR A 221 6.04 24.44 5.76
C THR A 221 4.66 24.91 6.22
N VAL A 222 3.61 24.09 6.01
CA VAL A 222 2.24 24.40 6.45
C VAL A 222 2.06 24.14 7.95
N ASN A 223 2.66 23.08 8.50
CA ASN A 223 2.56 22.77 9.93
C ASN A 223 3.45 23.64 10.83
N SER A 224 4.45 24.35 10.28
CA SER A 224 5.34 25.23 11.04
C SER A 224 4.83 26.69 11.17
N ARG A 225 3.60 26.99 10.72
CA ARG A 225 2.98 28.33 10.77
C ARG A 225 1.88 28.46 11.84
N HIS A 226 1.74 27.48 12.73
CA HIS A 226 0.83 27.53 13.87
C HIS A 226 1.58 27.40 15.19
#